data_AF-A0A820Z300-F1
#
_entry.id   AF-A0A820Z300-F1
#
_cell.length_a   1.000
_cell.length_b   1.000
_cell.length_c   1.000
_cell.angle_alpha   90.00
_cell.angle_beta   90.00
_cell.angle_gamma   90.00
#
_symmetry.space_group_name_H-M   'P 1'
#
loop_
_entity.id
_entity.type
_entity.pdbx_description
1 polymer ?
#
loop_
_entity_poly.entity_id
_entity_poly.type
_entity_poly.pdbx_seq_one_letter_code
_entity_poly.pdbx_strand_id
1 'polypeptide(L)'
;MSDFESGVIPVLKSEFPSSKHYGCFFHFCQAAYRQIQHLGKQKDYSSNESFRLLCRKLMALALMPYEQVINSFNEIQADADLLPDHPMEELLLYFEKNWLNI
;
A
#
# COMPACT_ATOMS: atom_id res chain seq x y z
N MET A 1 -2.82 18.13 2.66
CA MET A 1 -2.02 16.90 2.69
C MET A 1 -2.98 15.75 2.97
N SER A 2 -3.25 14.90 1.99
CA SER A 2 -4.14 13.74 2.12
C SER A 2 -3.37 12.45 1.81
N ASP A 3 -3.99 11.28 1.83
CA ASP A 3 -3.39 10.06 1.28
C ASP A 3 -3.21 10.13 -0.25
N PHE A 4 -2.63 9.06 -0.81
CA PHE A 4 -2.39 8.90 -2.25
C PHE A 4 -3.59 8.29 -3.00
N GLU A 5 -4.79 8.35 -2.43
CA GLU A 5 -5.93 7.58 -2.95
C GLU A 5 -6.41 8.20 -4.26
N SER A 6 -6.56 7.35 -5.29
CA SER A 6 -6.83 7.81 -6.66
C SER A 6 -8.17 8.52 -6.81
N GLY A 7 -9.14 8.29 -5.91
CA GLY A 7 -10.43 8.98 -5.89
C GLY A 7 -10.38 10.41 -5.32
N VAL A 8 -9.47 10.69 -4.39
CA VAL A 8 -9.38 11.98 -3.69
C VAL A 8 -8.61 13.02 -4.52
N ILE A 9 -7.57 12.58 -5.25
CA ILE A 9 -6.69 13.48 -6.00
C ILE A 9 -7.43 14.29 -7.08
N PRO A 10 -8.32 13.71 -7.92
CA PRO A 10 -9.06 14.45 -8.94
C PRO A 10 -10.01 15.49 -8.34
N VAL A 11 -10.69 15.15 -7.25
CA VAL A 11 -11.63 16.05 -6.55
C VAL A 11 -10.87 17.24 -5.98
N LEU A 12 -9.75 17.01 -5.31
CA LEU A 12 -8.92 18.09 -4.76
C LEU A 12 -8.37 19.02 -5.85
N LYS A 13 -8.02 18.47 -7.03
CA LYS A 13 -7.59 19.28 -8.18
C LYS A 13 -8.72 20.13 -8.78
N SER A 14 -9.95 19.62 -8.79
CA SER A 14 -11.15 20.34 -9.26
C SER A 14 -11.51 21.50 -8.33
N GLU A 15 -11.60 21.23 -7.03
CA GLU A 15 -12.06 22.21 -6.04
C GLU A 15 -10.97 23.23 -5.65
N PHE A 16 -9.69 22.84 -5.72
CA PHE A 16 -8.57 23.69 -5.32
C PHE A 16 -7.45 23.70 -6.38
N PRO A 17 -7.71 24.23 -7.59
CA PRO A 17 -6.79 24.14 -8.74
C PRO A 17 -5.45 24.85 -8.55
N SER A 18 -5.38 25.85 -7.67
CA SER A 18 -4.13 26.57 -7.34
C SER A 18 -3.31 25.89 -6.24
N SER A 19 -3.84 24.83 -5.61
CA SER A 19 -3.16 24.12 -4.53
C SER A 19 -2.25 23.01 -5.07
N LYS A 20 -1.11 22.80 -4.40
CA LYS A 20 -0.29 21.60 -4.62
C LYS A 20 -0.76 20.50 -3.69
N HIS A 21 -1.18 19.37 -4.26
CA HIS A 21 -1.46 18.17 -3.49
C HIS A 21 -0.14 17.48 -3.10
N TYR A 22 -0.05 17.10 -1.84
CA TYR A 22 1.04 16.28 -1.31
C TYR A 22 0.40 15.09 -0.61
N GLY A 23 0.80 13.89 -1.03
CA GLY A 23 0.48 12.66 -0.34
C GLY A 23 1.17 12.61 1.02
N CYS A 24 0.47 12.11 2.03
CA CYS A 24 0.97 11.93 3.38
C CYS A 24 1.40 10.47 3.56
N PHE A 25 2.71 10.24 3.71
CA PHE A 25 3.23 8.91 4.00
C PHE A 25 2.60 8.31 5.28
N PHE A 26 2.39 9.13 6.32
CA PHE A 26 1.77 8.68 7.56
C PHE A 26 0.33 8.18 7.35
N HIS A 27 -0.52 8.92 6.62
CA HIS A 27 -1.91 8.49 6.37
C HIS A 27 -1.96 7.25 5.46
N PHE A 28 -1.04 7.16 4.50
CA PHE A 28 -0.91 5.97 3.65
C PHE A 28 -0.53 4.72 4.46
N CYS A 29 0.51 4.80 5.29
CA CYS A 29 0.86 3.70 6.20
C CYS A 29 -0.28 3.35 7.15
N GLN A 30 -1.02 4.35 7.64
CA GLN A 30 -2.18 4.14 8.49
C GLN A 30 -3.30 3.40 7.75
N ALA A 31 -3.61 3.77 6.50
CA ALA A 31 -4.60 3.09 5.67
C ALA A 31 -4.20 1.63 5.40
N ALA A 32 -2.93 1.39 5.04
CA ALA A 32 -2.38 0.05 4.87
C ALA A 32 -2.52 -0.79 6.16
N TYR A 33 -2.18 -0.23 7.32
CA TYR A 33 -2.32 -0.93 8.59
C TYR A 33 -3.78 -1.22 8.95
N ARG A 34 -4.70 -0.28 8.70
CA ARG A 34 -6.15 -0.52 8.87
C ARG A 34 -6.64 -1.64 7.96
N GLN A 35 -6.15 -1.73 6.73
CA GLN A 35 -6.50 -2.84 5.84
C GLN A 35 -5.99 -4.18 6.37
N ILE A 36 -4.73 -4.23 6.85
CA ILE A 36 -4.18 -5.42 7.54
C ILE A 36 -5.08 -5.82 8.71
N GLN A 37 -5.57 -4.85 9.48
CA GLN A 37 -6.49 -5.11 10.58
C GLN A 37 -7.86 -5.63 10.10
N HIS A 38 -8.42 -5.03 9.05
CA HIS A 38 -9.70 -5.41 8.48
C HIS A 38 -9.70 -6.85 7.95
N LEU A 39 -8.57 -7.29 7.38
CA LEU A 39 -8.36 -8.66 6.91
C LEU A 39 -8.06 -9.67 8.04
N GLY A 40 -8.09 -9.26 9.31
CA GLY A 40 -7.79 -10.15 10.45
C GLY A 40 -6.31 -10.52 10.59
N LYS A 41 -5.41 -9.80 9.91
CA LYS A 41 -3.97 -10.11 9.81
C LYS A 41 -3.12 -9.44 10.89
N GLN A 42 -3.72 -8.93 11.96
CA GLN A 42 -2.99 -8.28 13.06
C GLN A 42 -2.00 -9.23 13.74
N LYS A 43 -2.42 -10.48 13.94
CA LYS A 43 -1.56 -11.49 14.56
C LYS A 43 -0.35 -11.77 13.66
N ASP A 44 -0.58 -12.07 12.39
CA ASP A 44 0.47 -12.27 11.38
C ASP A 44 1.45 -11.09 11.37
N TYR A 45 0.96 -9.86 11.32
CA TYR A 45 1.80 -8.66 11.37
C TYR A 45 2.61 -8.52 12.68
N SER A 46 2.04 -8.90 13.83
CA SER A 46 2.71 -8.79 15.12
C SER A 46 3.75 -9.88 15.37
N SER A 47 3.46 -11.13 14.95
CA SER A 47 4.23 -12.31 15.33
C SER A 47 5.06 -12.92 14.20
N ASN A 48 4.75 -12.64 12.94
CA ASN A 48 5.53 -13.13 11.80
C ASN A 48 6.39 -12.00 11.21
N GLU A 49 7.71 -12.16 11.28
CA GLU A 49 8.65 -11.15 10.80
C GLU A 49 8.62 -11.00 9.27
N SER A 50 8.54 -12.10 8.53
CA SER A 50 8.51 -12.11 7.06
C SER A 50 7.26 -11.41 6.53
N PHE A 51 6.09 -11.74 7.05
CA PHE A 51 4.82 -11.07 6.70
C PHE A 51 4.91 -9.57 7.00
N ARG A 52 5.36 -9.20 8.20
CA ARG A 52 5.54 -7.79 8.59
C ARG A 52 6.54 -7.08 7.68
N LEU A 53 7.61 -7.74 7.26
CA LEU A 53 8.58 -7.19 6.33
C LEU A 53 7.93 -6.88 4.97
N LEU A 54 7.17 -7.82 4.41
CA LEU A 54 6.46 -7.61 3.13
C LEU A 54 5.43 -6.48 3.24
N CYS A 55 4.66 -6.40 4.32
CA CYS A 55 3.77 -5.25 4.56
C CYS A 55 4.53 -3.91 4.61
N ARG A 56 5.72 -3.89 5.21
CA ARG A 56 6.56 -2.67 5.24
C ARG A 56 7.16 -2.36 3.87
N LYS A 57 7.53 -3.36 3.07
CA LYS A 57 7.95 -3.17 1.66
C LYS A 57 6.82 -2.55 0.84
N LEU A 58 5.58 -3.03 0.99
CA LEU A 58 4.40 -2.44 0.34
C LEU A 58 4.23 -0.96 0.72
N MET A 59 4.39 -0.61 2.00
CA MET A 59 4.34 0.79 2.44
C MET A 59 5.53 1.60 1.89
N ALA A 60 6.71 1.01 1.72
CA ALA A 60 7.88 1.70 1.20
C ALA A 60 7.77 2.05 -0.30
N LEU A 61 6.87 1.40 -1.06
CA LEU A 61 6.63 1.72 -2.48
C LEU A 61 6.28 3.20 -2.70
N ALA A 62 5.59 3.84 -1.75
CA ALA A 62 5.25 5.26 -1.83
C ALA A 62 6.47 6.21 -1.78
N LEU A 63 7.64 5.71 -1.40
CA LEU A 63 8.89 6.47 -1.33
C LEU A 63 9.81 6.21 -2.54
N MET A 64 9.41 5.33 -3.45
CA MET A 64 10.20 4.94 -4.62
C MET A 64 9.92 5.82 -5.84
N PRO A 65 10.87 5.91 -6.79
CA PRO A 65 10.59 6.44 -8.12
C PRO A 65 9.47 5.63 -8.80
N TYR A 66 8.54 6.34 -9.44
CA TYR A 66 7.34 5.75 -10.06
C TYR A 66 7.69 4.60 -11.02
N GLU A 67 8.77 4.74 -11.79
CA GLU A 67 9.23 3.79 -12.79
C GLU A 67 9.63 2.43 -12.18
N GLN A 68 9.93 2.39 -10.89
CA GLN A 68 10.35 1.17 -10.17
C GLN A 68 9.21 0.52 -9.39
N VAL A 69 8.12 1.25 -9.12
CA VAL A 69 7.04 0.81 -8.23
C VAL A 69 6.42 -0.52 -8.69
N ILE A 70 6.09 -0.63 -9.98
CA ILE A 70 5.43 -1.83 -10.52
C ILE A 70 6.35 -3.06 -10.44
N ASN A 71 7.63 -2.91 -10.81
CA ASN A 71 8.58 -4.02 -10.73
C ASN A 71 8.79 -4.47 -9.29
N SER A 72 8.96 -3.54 -8.35
CA SER A 72 9.11 -3.88 -6.93
C SER A 72 7.83 -4.44 -6.31
N PHE A 73 6.65 -4.03 -6.77
CA PHE A 73 5.39 -4.68 -6.36
C PHE A 73 5.33 -6.13 -6.82
N ASN A 74 5.70 -6.42 -8.07
CA ASN A 74 5.76 -7.78 -8.60
C ASN A 74 6.77 -8.66 -7.82
N GLU A 75 7.92 -8.11 -7.42
CA GLU A 75 8.88 -8.80 -6.54
C GLU A 75 8.27 -9.11 -5.17
N ILE A 76 7.49 -8.19 -4.59
CA ILE A 76 6.79 -8.43 -3.32
C ILE A 76 5.73 -9.52 -3.47
N GLN A 77 5.01 -9.58 -4.60
CA GLN A 77 4.05 -10.66 -4.88
C GLN A 77 4.77 -12.02 -4.92
N ALA A 78 5.90 -12.11 -5.64
CA ALA A 78 6.69 -13.33 -5.70
C ALA A 78 7.25 -13.74 -4.32
N ASP A 79 7.71 -12.78 -3.51
CA ASP A 79 8.13 -13.05 -2.12
C ASP A 79 6.95 -13.53 -1.25
N ALA A 80 5.73 -13.02 -1.49
CA ALA A 80 4.54 -13.40 -0.73
C ALA A 80 4.10 -14.84 -1.02
N ASP A 81 4.28 -15.31 -2.26
CA ASP A 81 4.02 -16.71 -2.64
C ASP A 81 4.88 -17.71 -1.86
N LEU A 82 6.00 -17.25 -1.29
CA LEU A 82 6.88 -18.04 -0.42
C LEU A 82 6.40 -18.11 1.04
N LEU A 83 5.25 -17.51 1.38
CA LEU A 83 4.63 -17.54 2.71
C LEU A 83 3.24 -18.22 2.69
N PRO A 84 3.15 -19.52 2.33
CA PRO A 84 1.87 -20.21 2.16
C PRO A 84 1.00 -20.26 3.44
N ASP A 85 1.63 -20.23 4.62
CA ASP A 85 0.93 -20.21 5.91
C ASP A 85 0.41 -18.81 6.30
N HIS A 86 0.82 -17.77 5.58
CA HIS A 86 0.46 -16.38 5.84
C HIS A 86 0.02 -15.67 4.56
N PRO A 87 -1.13 -16.08 3.97
CA PRO A 87 -1.60 -15.55 2.69
C PRO A 87 -1.77 -14.04 2.72
N MET A 88 -1.38 -13.40 1.61
CA MET A 88 -1.35 -11.94 1.40
C MET A 88 -2.19 -11.48 0.21
N GLU A 89 -2.81 -12.39 -0.53
CA GLU A 89 -3.48 -12.16 -1.82
C GLU A 89 -4.51 -11.04 -1.73
N GLU A 90 -5.36 -11.03 -0.70
CA GLU A 90 -6.36 -9.99 -0.48
C GLU A 90 -5.74 -8.62 -0.18
N LEU A 91 -4.61 -8.59 0.54
CA LEU A 91 -3.88 -7.35 0.83
C LEU A 91 -3.18 -6.83 -0.43
N LEU A 92 -2.56 -7.71 -1.21
CA LEU A 92 -1.91 -7.36 -2.47
C LEU A 92 -2.92 -6.82 -3.48
N LEU A 93 -4.07 -7.48 -3.62
CA LEU A 93 -5.17 -7.04 -4.48
C LEU A 93 -5.73 -5.67 -4.05
N TYR A 94 -5.82 -5.42 -2.74
CA TYR A 94 -6.16 -4.11 -2.24
C TYR A 94 -5.14 -3.06 -2.68
N PHE A 95 -3.85 -3.36 -2.60
CA PHE A 95 -2.82 -2.41 -2.97
C PHE A 95 -2.81 -2.07 -4.47
N GLU A 96 -2.93 -3.11 -5.29
CA GLU A 96 -3.04 -3.02 -6.75
C GLU A 96 -4.19 -2.08 -7.16
N LYS A 97 -5.40 -2.34 -6.64
CA LYS A 97 -6.61 -1.60 -7.01
C LYS A 97 -6.64 -0.15 -6.51
N ASN A 98 -6.13 0.12 -5.31
CA ASN A 98 -6.33 1.43 -4.66
C ASN A 98 -5.16 2.39 -4.86
N TRP A 99 -3.94 1.88 -5.09
CA TRP A 99 -2.73 2.70 -5.12
C TRP A 99 -1.92 2.58 -6.42
N LEU A 100 -2.03 1.46 -7.14
CA LEU A 100 -1.23 1.23 -8.35
C LEU A 100 -2.02 1.44 -9.65
N ASN A 101 -3.36 1.41 -9.59
CA ASN A 101 -4.26 1.56 -10.76
C ASN A 101 -3.92 0.59 -11.91
N ILE A 102 -3.51 -0.63 -11.57
CA ILE A 102 -3.29 -1.76 -12.48
C ILE A 102 -4.44 -2.76 -12.38
#